data_AF-A0A183GEG7-F1
#
_entry.id   AF-A0A183GEG7-F1
#
_cell.length_a   1.000
_cell.length_b   1.000
_cell.length_c   1.000
_cell.angle_alpha   90.00
_cell.angle_beta   90.00
_cell.angle_gamma   90.00
#
_symmetry.space_group_name_H-M   'P 1'
#
loop_
_entity.id
_entity.type
_entity.pdbx_description
1 polymer ?
#
loop_
_entity_poly.entity_id
_entity_poly.type
_entity_poly.pdbx_seq_one_letter_code
_entity_poly.pdbx_strand_id
1 'polypeptide(L)'
;MDAITRDLQQPVPWTLLYADDVTLTCEDKDDLERQVQAWCDLRPSGEINGTELARTSVFKYLGSAIASDGGLMVEVNSRVSAAWSKWRSLTGVLCVRKIPEHLKSKIYRAVVRPVAMYGAECWPVTKEVETRLSVMETKMLRWTAGVTRVDRIRNDAIRQKFGVAPIGSLNVS
;
A
#
# COMPACT_ATOMS: atom_id res chain seq x y z
N MET A 1 -25.23 -3.56 -6.40
CA MET A 1 -23.88 -2.97 -6.44
C MET A 1 -23.67 -2.31 -7.82
N ASP A 2 -24.68 -1.60 -8.36
CA ASP A 2 -24.85 -1.56 -9.84
C ASP A 2 -25.02 -0.15 -10.43
N ALA A 3 -24.77 0.90 -9.65
CA ALA A 3 -24.78 2.29 -10.14
C ALA A 3 -23.36 2.87 -10.24
N ILE A 4 -22.52 2.64 -9.24
CA ILE A 4 -21.15 3.19 -9.17
C ILE A 4 -20.19 2.48 -10.14
N THR A 5 -20.45 1.20 -10.46
CA THR A 5 -19.63 0.41 -11.38
C THR A 5 -19.93 0.67 -12.85
N ARG A 6 -21.05 1.32 -13.18
CA ARG A 6 -21.40 1.63 -14.57
C ARG A 6 -20.51 2.73 -15.18
N ASP A 7 -20.10 3.71 -14.37
CA ASP A 7 -19.16 4.74 -14.82
C ASP A 7 -17.72 4.22 -14.90
N LEU A 8 -17.39 3.18 -14.13
CA LEU A 8 -16.11 2.44 -14.23
C LEU A 8 -16.04 1.50 -15.46
N GLN A 9 -17.16 1.30 -16.17
CA GLN A 9 -17.25 0.46 -17.38
C GLN A 9 -17.17 1.27 -18.69
N GLN A 10 -16.87 2.57 -18.64
CA GLN A 10 -16.59 3.32 -19.86
C GLN A 10 -15.32 2.74 -20.52
N PRO A 11 -15.34 2.51 -21.85
CA PRO A 11 -14.14 2.08 -22.54
C PRO A 11 -13.05 3.14 -22.33
N VAL A 12 -11.82 2.67 -22.10
CA VAL A 12 -10.63 3.52 -22.04
C VAL A 12 -10.68 4.54 -23.17
N PRO A 13 -10.37 5.81 -22.87
CA PRO A 13 -9.68 6.30 -21.66
C PRO A 13 -10.57 6.70 -20.46
N TRP A 14 -10.00 6.64 -19.26
CA TRP A 14 -10.64 7.17 -18.04
C TRP A 14 -9.77 8.21 -17.32
N THR A 15 -10.43 9.21 -16.75
CA THR A 15 -9.81 10.29 -15.96
C THR A 15 -10.19 10.13 -14.50
N LEU A 16 -9.19 9.99 -13.62
CA LEU A 16 -9.41 9.98 -12.17
C LEU A 16 -9.02 11.34 -11.58
N LEU A 17 -9.99 12.00 -10.94
CA LEU A 17 -9.80 13.27 -10.26
C LEU A 17 -9.79 13.05 -8.75
N TYR A 18 -8.72 13.47 -8.08
CA TYR A 18 -8.67 13.54 -6.62
C TYR A 18 -8.05 14.84 -6.16
N ALA A 19 -8.83 15.69 -5.48
CA ALA A 19 -8.43 17.05 -5.13
C ALA A 19 -7.88 17.80 -6.36
N ASP A 20 -6.62 18.23 -6.30
CA ASP A 20 -5.94 18.93 -7.40
C ASP A 20 -5.16 17.98 -8.33
N ASP A 21 -5.14 16.68 -8.04
CA ASP A 21 -4.44 15.67 -8.85
C ASP A 21 -5.36 15.08 -9.93
N VAL A 22 -4.89 15.10 -11.18
CA VAL A 22 -5.55 14.46 -12.33
C VAL A 22 -4.69 13.33 -12.85
N THR A 23 -5.27 12.13 -12.97
CA THR A 23 -4.61 10.96 -13.57
C THR A 23 -5.36 10.56 -14.83
N LEU A 24 -4.65 10.51 -15.96
CA LEU A 24 -5.12 9.95 -17.22
C LEU A 24 -4.55 8.55 -17.39
N THR A 25 -5.40 7.61 -17.76
CA THR A 25 -5.01 6.21 -17.99
C THR A 25 -5.63 5.72 -19.29
N CYS A 26 -4.77 5.22 -20.17
CA CYS A 26 -5.13 4.68 -21.47
C CYS A 26 -4.40 3.35 -21.68
N GLU A 27 -5.00 2.44 -22.43
CA GLU A 27 -4.33 1.21 -22.87
C GLU A 27 -3.29 1.49 -23.95
N ASP A 28 -3.57 2.48 -24.79
CA ASP A 28 -2.72 2.88 -25.90
C ASP A 28 -1.96 4.16 -25.58
N LYS A 29 -0.66 4.15 -25.87
CA LYS A 29 0.24 5.27 -25.62
C LYS A 29 -0.11 6.47 -26.50
N ASP A 30 -0.42 6.25 -27.77
CA ASP A 30 -0.76 7.31 -28.71
C ASP A 30 -2.09 7.95 -28.32
N ASP A 31 -3.01 7.16 -27.75
CA ASP A 31 -4.26 7.68 -27.17
C ASP A 31 -4.03 8.55 -25.93
N LEU A 32 -3.13 8.14 -25.03
CA LEU A 32 -2.72 8.95 -23.87
C LEU A 32 -2.07 10.27 -24.32
N GLU A 33 -1.15 10.22 -25.29
CA GLU A 33 -0.48 11.41 -25.81
C GLU A 33 -1.48 12.37 -26.49
N ARG A 34 -2.45 11.84 -27.25
CA ARG A 34 -3.53 12.65 -27.83
C ARG A 34 -4.40 13.32 -26.78
N GLN A 35 -4.76 12.61 -25.71
CA GLN A 35 -5.59 13.19 -24.66
C GLN A 35 -4.85 14.21 -23.82
N VAL A 36 -3.60 13.95 -23.46
CA VAL A 36 -2.75 14.95 -22.79
C VAL A 36 -2.68 16.20 -23.65
N GLN A 37 -2.49 16.06 -24.97
CA GLN A 37 -2.47 17.19 -25.88
C GLN A 37 -3.81 17.92 -25.94
N ALA A 38 -4.93 17.20 -26.10
CA ALA A 38 -6.27 17.79 -26.09
C ALA A 38 -6.57 18.53 -24.78
N TRP A 39 -6.09 18.00 -23.64
CA TRP A 39 -6.24 18.61 -22.33
C TRP A 39 -5.39 19.87 -22.18
N CYS A 40 -4.17 19.88 -22.74
CA CYS A 40 -3.33 21.07 -22.85
C CYS A 40 -4.00 22.15 -23.73
N ASP A 41 -4.59 21.76 -24.86
CA ASP A 41 -5.21 22.68 -25.82
C ASP A 41 -6.50 23.33 -25.27
N LEU A 42 -7.21 22.65 -24.36
CA LEU A 42 -8.44 23.14 -23.72
C LEU A 42 -8.20 24.17 -22.60
N ARG A 43 -6.95 24.47 -22.21
CA ARG A 43 -6.63 25.42 -21.12
C ARG A 43 -5.91 26.67 -21.67
N PRO A 44 -6.60 27.81 -21.90
CA PRO A 44 -6.01 29.00 -22.54
C PRO A 44 -4.99 29.78 -21.67
N SER A 45 -4.79 29.40 -20.41
CA SER A 45 -3.69 29.89 -19.56
C SER A 45 -2.58 28.84 -19.56
N GLY A 46 -1.80 28.86 -20.64
CA GLY A 46 -0.72 27.92 -20.92
C GLY A 46 0.48 28.13 -19.99
N GLU A 47 0.80 27.08 -19.23
CA GLU A 47 2.14 26.51 -19.06
C GLU A 47 2.05 25.38 -18.02
N ILE A 48 2.45 24.16 -18.40
CA ILE A 48 3.17 23.26 -17.47
C ILE A 48 4.66 23.49 -17.76
N ASN A 49 5.12 24.73 -17.54
CA ASN A 49 6.50 25.24 -17.68
C ASN A 49 7.35 24.68 -18.85
N GLY A 50 6.79 24.41 -20.04
CA GLY A 50 7.56 23.85 -21.18
C GLY A 50 8.38 22.60 -20.82
N THR A 51 7.99 21.86 -19.77
CA THR A 51 8.79 20.77 -19.22
C THR A 51 8.26 19.46 -19.76
N GLU A 52 9.10 18.71 -20.46
CA GLU A 52 8.79 17.35 -20.88
C GLU A 52 8.44 16.52 -19.64
N LEU A 53 7.25 15.92 -19.62
CA LEU A 53 6.81 15.08 -18.51
C LEU A 53 7.78 13.90 -18.39
N ALA A 54 8.51 13.87 -17.28
CA ALA A 54 9.49 12.82 -17.03
C ALA A 54 8.79 11.45 -16.99
N ARG A 55 9.11 10.60 -17.96
CA ARG A 55 8.66 9.20 -17.95
C ARG A 55 9.34 8.47 -16.80
N THR A 56 8.54 7.86 -15.92
CA THR A 56 9.03 7.03 -14.82
C THR A 56 8.44 5.63 -14.91
N SER A 57 9.23 4.61 -14.54
CA SER A 57 8.76 3.24 -14.43
C SER A 57 7.96 2.98 -13.15
N VAL A 58 8.08 3.87 -12.15
CA VAL A 58 7.30 3.83 -10.91
C VAL A 58 6.86 5.24 -10.55
N PHE A 59 5.56 5.42 -10.36
CA PHE A 59 4.94 6.68 -9.97
C PHE A 59 4.23 6.54 -8.63
N LYS A 60 4.27 7.58 -7.78
CA LYS A 60 3.50 7.59 -6.52
C LYS A 60 2.25 8.44 -6.69
N TYR A 61 1.09 7.81 -6.56
CA TYR A 61 -0.21 8.46 -6.62
C TYR A 61 -1.02 8.14 -5.36
N LEU A 62 -1.48 9.16 -4.64
CA LEU A 62 -2.22 9.01 -3.37
C LEU A 62 -1.55 8.06 -2.35
N GLY A 63 -0.22 8.10 -2.33
CA GLY A 63 0.61 7.26 -1.48
C GLY A 63 0.82 5.82 -1.97
N SER A 64 0.18 5.40 -3.06
CA SER A 64 0.37 4.10 -3.72
C SER A 64 1.41 4.21 -4.83
N ALA A 65 2.30 3.22 -4.93
CA ALA A 65 3.27 3.09 -5.98
C ALA A 65 2.68 2.29 -7.16
N ILE A 66 2.62 2.92 -8.32
CA ILE A 66 2.12 2.34 -9.57
C ILE A 66 3.33 2.07 -10.46
N ALA A 67 3.54 0.80 -10.82
CA ALA A 67 4.59 0.40 -11.74
C ALA A 67 4.07 0.38 -13.18
N SER A 68 4.89 0.79 -14.14
CA SER A 68 4.50 0.88 -15.57
C SER A 68 4.19 -0.48 -16.20
N ASP A 69 4.70 -1.57 -15.63
CA ASP A 69 4.45 -2.95 -16.04
C ASP A 69 3.27 -3.60 -15.28
N GLY A 70 2.56 -2.83 -14.43
CA GLY A 70 1.52 -3.36 -13.55
C GLY A 70 2.06 -4.17 -12.37
N GLY A 71 3.36 -4.12 -12.09
CA GLY A 71 4.03 -4.88 -11.04
C GLY A 71 3.54 -4.54 -9.62
N LEU A 72 2.58 -5.31 -9.11
CA LEU A 72 2.00 -5.18 -7.77
C LEU A 72 3.04 -5.20 -6.64
N MET A 73 4.11 -5.99 -6.81
CA MET A 73 5.12 -6.15 -5.76
C MET A 73 5.86 -4.85 -5.45
N VAL A 74 5.88 -3.87 -6.37
CA VAL A 74 6.41 -2.54 -6.09
C VAL A 74 5.58 -1.84 -5.01
N GLU A 75 4.24 -1.90 -5.12
CA GLU A 75 3.34 -1.32 -4.12
C GLU A 75 3.41 -2.07 -2.79
N VAL A 76 3.39 -3.40 -2.81
CA VAL A 76 3.47 -4.21 -1.59
C VAL A 76 4.78 -3.93 -0.84
N ASN A 77 5.89 -3.81 -1.56
CA ASN A 77 7.18 -3.46 -0.95
C ASN A 77 7.21 -2.01 -0.43
N SER A 78 6.54 -1.07 -1.10
CA SER A 78 6.35 0.29 -0.60
C SER A 78 5.60 0.30 0.73
N ARG A 79 4.49 -0.45 0.85
CA ARG A 79 3.69 -0.57 2.08
C ARG A 79 4.45 -1.26 3.21
N VAL A 80 5.15 -2.34 2.91
CA VAL A 80 6.03 -3.01 3.88
C VAL A 80 7.10 -2.05 4.39
N SER A 81 7.72 -1.28 3.51
CA SER A 81 8.72 -0.27 3.90
C SER A 81 8.11 0.84 4.77
N ALA A 82 6.93 1.34 4.39
CA ALA A 82 6.22 2.36 5.17
C ALA A 82 5.83 1.86 6.56
N ALA A 83 5.31 0.63 6.65
CA ALA A 83 4.97 0.00 7.91
C ALA A 83 6.22 -0.22 8.79
N TRP A 84 7.36 -0.59 8.20
CA TRP A 84 8.64 -0.66 8.91
C TRP A 84 9.09 0.69 9.45
N SER A 85 9.00 1.76 8.64
CA SER A 85 9.33 3.10 9.10
C SER A 85 8.42 3.54 10.24
N LYS A 86 7.10 3.25 10.16
CA LYS A 86 6.16 3.56 11.23
C LYS A 86 6.40 2.73 12.49
N TRP A 87 6.73 1.45 12.36
CA TRP A 87 7.07 0.60 13.49
C TRP A 87 8.36 1.07 14.18
N ARG A 88 9.40 1.45 13.41
CA ARG A 88 10.67 1.93 13.95
C ARG A 88 10.50 3.20 14.79
N SER A 89 9.67 4.14 14.35
CA SER A 89 9.40 5.35 15.13
C SER A 89 8.64 5.08 16.44
N LEU A 90 8.03 3.92 16.58
CA LEU A 90 7.31 3.48 17.79
C LEU A 90 8.13 2.54 18.68
N THR A 91 9.41 2.28 18.36
CA THR A 91 10.26 1.35 19.15
C THR A 91 10.42 1.77 20.60
N GLY A 92 10.42 3.08 20.89
CA GLY A 92 10.42 3.64 22.25
C GLY A 92 9.18 3.26 23.09
N VAL A 93 8.16 2.66 22.48
CA VAL A 93 6.98 2.11 23.17
C VAL A 93 6.89 0.59 22.95
N LEU A 94 7.01 0.14 21.70
CA LEU A 94 6.83 -1.26 21.31
C LEU A 94 7.91 -2.18 21.88
N CYS A 95 9.15 -1.70 22.03
CA CYS A 95 10.28 -2.50 22.52
C CYS A 95 10.53 -2.36 24.03
N VAL A 96 9.75 -1.53 24.74
CA VAL A 96 9.97 -1.29 26.18
C VAL A 96 9.36 -2.40 27.02
N ARG A 97 10.15 -3.05 27.87
CA ARG A 97 9.70 -4.18 28.72
C ARG A 97 8.62 -3.81 29.73
N LYS A 98 8.66 -2.58 30.26
CA LYS A 98 7.70 -2.08 31.27
C LYS A 98 6.30 -1.87 30.73
N ILE A 99 6.14 -1.76 29.40
CA ILE A 99 4.85 -1.48 28.78
C ILE A 99 4.09 -2.80 28.60
N PRO A 100 2.83 -2.89 29.07
CA PRO A 100 2.03 -4.10 28.93
C PRO A 100 1.85 -4.54 27.47
N GLU A 101 1.87 -5.84 27.25
CA GLU A 101 1.81 -6.42 25.90
C GLU A 101 0.50 -6.13 25.17
N HIS A 102 -0.63 -6.09 25.89
CA HIS A 102 -1.93 -5.73 25.30
C HIS A 102 -1.94 -4.29 24.76
N LEU A 103 -1.21 -3.36 25.40
CA LEU A 103 -1.09 -1.99 24.93
C LEU A 103 -0.22 -1.91 23.67
N LYS A 104 0.89 -2.66 23.65
CA LYS A 104 1.73 -2.82 22.45
C LYS A 104 0.94 -3.43 21.29
N SER A 105 0.12 -4.45 21.56
CA SER A 105 -0.81 -5.04 20.58
C SER A 105 -1.74 -3.97 20.01
N LYS A 106 -2.40 -3.20 20.88
CA LYS A 106 -3.35 -2.16 20.46
C LYS A 106 -2.67 -1.13 19.57
N ILE A 107 -1.47 -0.67 19.94
CA ILE A 107 -0.69 0.28 19.13
C ILE A 107 -0.30 -0.34 17.78
N TYR A 108 0.20 -1.58 17.77
CA TYR A 108 0.55 -2.27 16.53
C TYR A 108 -0.66 -2.37 15.58
N ARG A 109 -1.79 -2.87 16.09
CA ARG A 109 -3.03 -3.06 15.32
C ARG A 109 -3.64 -1.76 14.84
N ALA A 110 -3.54 -0.69 15.62
CA ALA A 110 -4.16 0.60 15.29
C ALA A 110 -3.27 1.52 14.44
N VAL A 111 -1.94 1.36 14.49
CA VAL A 111 -1.01 2.35 13.93
C VAL A 111 -0.07 1.77 12.87
N VAL A 112 0.41 0.54 13.06
CA VAL A 112 1.39 -0.08 12.14
C VAL A 112 0.67 -0.91 11.09
N ARG A 113 -0.27 -1.75 11.52
CA ARG A 113 -0.99 -2.67 10.65
C ARG A 113 -1.76 -1.96 9.52
N PRO A 114 -2.49 -0.85 9.76
CA PRO A 114 -3.22 -0.16 8.69
C PRO A 114 -2.29 0.40 7.61
N VAL A 115 -1.07 0.82 7.96
CA VAL A 115 -0.08 1.32 6.99
C VAL A 115 0.34 0.22 6.01
N ALA A 116 0.45 -1.02 6.48
CA ALA A 116 0.77 -2.17 5.62
C ALA A 116 -0.42 -2.61 4.76
N MET A 117 -1.66 -2.38 5.23
CA MET A 117 -2.90 -2.84 4.61
C MET A 117 -3.55 -1.81 3.69
N TYR A 118 -3.07 -0.57 3.65
CA TYR A 118 -3.64 0.44 2.78
C TYR A 118 -3.53 0.01 1.31
N GLY A 119 -4.67 0.00 0.61
CA GLY A 119 -4.78 -0.41 -0.78
C GLY A 119 -4.83 -1.92 -0.99
N ALA A 120 -4.82 -2.73 0.09
CA ALA A 120 -4.86 -4.19 0.00
C ALA A 120 -6.22 -4.73 -0.51
N GLU A 121 -7.27 -3.93 -0.46
CA GLU A 121 -8.57 -4.21 -1.07
C GLU A 121 -8.51 -4.34 -2.60
N CYS A 122 -7.51 -3.71 -3.23
CA CYS A 122 -7.29 -3.76 -4.68
C CYS A 122 -6.22 -4.79 -5.09
N TRP A 123 -5.62 -5.51 -4.13
CA TRP A 123 -4.56 -6.46 -4.43
C TRP A 123 -5.14 -7.85 -4.75
N PRO A 124 -4.70 -8.51 -5.84
CA PRO A 124 -4.99 -9.92 -6.03
C PRO A 124 -4.41 -10.74 -4.87
N VAL A 125 -5.18 -11.73 -4.42
CA VAL A 125 -4.79 -12.62 -3.32
C VAL A 125 -3.80 -13.66 -3.87
N THR A 126 -2.51 -13.29 -3.89
CA THR A 126 -1.43 -14.20 -4.29
C THR A 126 -0.62 -14.66 -3.09
N LYS A 127 -0.07 -15.87 -3.18
CA LYS A 127 0.80 -16.42 -2.12
C LYS A 127 2.04 -15.58 -1.87
N GLU A 128 2.53 -14.89 -2.90
CA GLU A 128 3.69 -13.99 -2.78
C GLU A 128 3.37 -12.78 -1.89
N VAL A 129 2.24 -12.12 -2.14
CA VAL A 129 1.76 -10.97 -1.35
C VAL A 129 1.49 -11.41 0.10
N GLU A 130 0.76 -12.50 0.29
CA GLU A 130 0.49 -13.07 1.63
C GLU A 130 1.80 -13.36 2.40
N THR A 131 2.76 -14.00 1.73
CA THR A 131 4.06 -14.35 2.34
C THR A 131 4.83 -13.09 2.71
N ARG A 132 4.85 -12.08 1.84
CA ARG A 132 5.59 -10.84 2.07
C ARG A 132 5.07 -10.09 3.29
N LEU A 133 3.75 -9.96 3.42
CA LEU A 133 3.10 -9.33 4.57
C LEU A 133 3.26 -10.17 5.84
N SER A 134 3.13 -11.49 5.75
CA SER A 134 3.30 -12.41 6.87
C SER A 134 4.72 -12.37 7.45
N VAL A 135 5.74 -12.32 6.60
CA VAL A 135 7.15 -12.19 7.02
C VAL A 135 7.39 -10.87 7.74
N MET A 136 6.86 -9.76 7.20
CA MET A 136 6.94 -8.45 7.85
C MET A 136 6.28 -8.46 9.24
N GLU A 137 5.01 -8.86 9.31
CA GLU A 137 4.24 -8.89 10.56
C GLU A 137 4.92 -9.76 11.62
N THR A 138 5.34 -10.98 11.24
CA THR A 138 6.01 -11.90 12.17
C THR A 138 7.28 -11.28 12.74
N LYS A 139 8.12 -10.66 11.91
CA LYS A 139 9.36 -10.02 12.37
C LYS A 139 9.08 -8.90 13.37
N MET A 140 8.13 -8.02 13.05
CA MET A 140 7.75 -6.91 13.93
C MET A 140 7.18 -7.38 15.27
N LEU A 141 6.28 -8.37 15.26
CA LEU A 141 5.68 -8.89 16.48
C LEU A 141 6.70 -9.62 17.36
N ARG A 142 7.63 -10.38 16.76
CA ARG A 142 8.73 -11.03 17.49
C ARG A 142 9.61 -10.02 18.20
N TRP A 143 10.01 -8.95 17.52
CA TRP A 143 10.77 -7.86 18.14
C TRP A 143 10.00 -7.18 19.25
N THR A 144 8.71 -6.90 19.04
CA THR A 144 7.82 -6.28 20.03
C THR A 144 7.69 -7.13 21.31
N ALA A 145 7.70 -8.46 21.16
CA ALA A 145 7.70 -9.42 22.27
C ALA A 145 9.09 -9.68 22.88
N GLY A 146 10.17 -9.16 22.28
CA GLY A 146 11.53 -9.48 22.70
C GLY A 146 11.94 -10.93 22.46
N VAL A 147 11.31 -11.60 21.50
CA VAL A 147 11.52 -13.03 21.19
C VAL A 147 12.46 -13.19 20.00
N THR A 148 13.51 -13.96 20.22
CA THR A 148 14.53 -14.32 19.24
C THR A 148 14.24 -15.70 18.61
N ARG A 149 15.07 -16.15 17.67
CA ARG A 149 14.97 -17.52 17.12
C ARG A 149 15.34 -18.60 18.14
N VAL A 150 16.17 -18.26 19.14
CA VAL A 150 16.66 -19.20 20.16
C VAL A 150 15.53 -19.66 21.07
N ASP A 151 14.53 -18.81 21.31
CA ASP A 151 13.40 -19.11 22.17
C ASP A 151 12.46 -20.19 21.59
N ARG A 152 12.63 -20.57 20.31
CA ARG A 152 11.84 -21.61 19.61
C ARG A 152 10.31 -21.45 19.70
N ILE A 153 9.83 -20.23 19.96
CA ILE A 153 8.39 -19.91 20.02
C ILE A 153 7.81 -19.88 18.61
N ARG A 154 6.70 -20.60 18.41
CA ARG A 154 5.94 -20.64 17.15
C ARG A 154 5.33 -19.27 16.82
N ASN A 155 5.26 -18.94 15.53
CA ASN A 155 4.72 -17.67 15.07
C ASN A 155 3.23 -17.51 15.44
N ASP A 156 2.46 -18.60 15.45
CA ASP A 156 1.03 -18.57 15.80
C ASP A 156 0.83 -18.24 17.29
N ALA A 157 1.70 -18.73 18.17
CA ALA A 157 1.68 -18.37 19.59
C ALA A 157 1.95 -16.87 19.79
N ILE A 158 2.88 -16.29 19.02
CA ILE A 158 3.15 -14.84 19.05
C ILE A 158 1.94 -14.07 18.56
N ARG A 159 1.31 -14.49 17.46
CA ARG A 159 0.09 -13.85 16.92
C ARG A 159 -1.07 -13.91 17.89
N GLN A 160 -1.32 -15.07 18.49
CA GLN A 160 -2.35 -15.26 19.51
C GLN A 160 -2.13 -14.34 20.71
N LYS A 161 -0.88 -14.24 21.17
CA LYS A 161 -0.47 -13.36 22.27
C LYS A 161 -0.76 -11.88 21.99
N PHE A 162 -0.58 -11.42 20.75
CA PHE A 162 -0.94 -10.06 20.34
C PHE A 162 -2.40 -9.93 19.85
N GLY A 163 -3.20 -11.00 19.81
CA GLY A 163 -4.57 -10.96 19.27
C GLY A 163 -4.62 -10.48 17.82
N VAL A 164 -3.63 -10.87 17.01
CA VAL A 164 -3.52 -10.47 15.59
C VAL A 164 -3.78 -11.69 14.71
N ALA A 165 -4.86 -11.67 13.93
CA ALA A 165 -5.09 -12.64 12.87
C ALA A 165 -4.06 -12.45 11.73
N PRO A 166 -3.62 -13.49 11.01
CA PRO A 166 -2.70 -13.34 9.89
C PRO A 166 -3.24 -12.33 8.87
N ILE A 167 -2.39 -11.43 8.38
CA ILE A 167 -2.78 -10.48 7.33
C ILE A 167 -3.25 -11.20 6.05
N GLY A 168 -2.54 -12.27 5.66
CA GLY A 168 -2.86 -13.02 4.44
C GLY A 168 -4.17 -13.81 4.46
N SER A 169 -4.82 -13.95 5.62
CA SER A 169 -6.08 -14.71 5.74
C SER A 169 -7.34 -13.82 5.79
N LEU A 170 -7.20 -12.49 5.73
CA LEU A 170 -8.33 -11.56 5.90
C LEU A 170 -9.17 -11.34 4.62
N ASN A 171 -8.71 -11.82 3.46
CA ASN A 171 -9.37 -11.62 2.17
C ASN A 171 -10.10 -12.89 1.66
N VAL A 172 -10.32 -13.89 2.52
CA VAL A 172 -10.96 -15.19 2.18
C VAL A 172 -12.28 -15.38 2.94
N SER A 173 -13.01 -14.30 3.25
CA SER A 173 -14.28 -14.37 3.99
C SER A 173 -15.35 -13.53 3.33
#